data_AF-A0A7K6MS00-F1
#
_entry.id   AF-A0A7K6MS00-F1
#
_cell.length_a   1.000
_cell.length_b   1.000
_cell.length_c   1.000
_cell.angle_alpha   90.00
_cell.angle_beta   90.00
_cell.angle_gamma   90.00
#
_symmetry.space_group_name_H-M   'P 1'
#
loop_
_entity.id
_entity.type
_entity.pdbx_description
1 polymer ?
#
loop_
_entity_poly.entity_id
_entity_poly.type
_entity_poly.pdbx_seq_one_letter_code
_entity_poly.pdbx_strand_id
1 'polypeptide(L)'
;GLASAPGSAGDTSLLGSATTWPLKRYGRFLPPKDDDDEGQNTSWKVFESNEESGSLVLTIVESGHFFISQERTVLEGFSLIDSHKWLKIVRRAECLLLQAQAKQNECRMFRVQFGGSCKEEMQEHCCSCVHKLSQYIPVQGAEEQSQQLCHGPGQDTQGMDTEHAPEEPLPDSCTSFGERRSVAQLAQ
;
A
#
# COMPACT_ATOMS: atom_id res chain seq x y z
N GLY A 1 -17.06 28.32 49.11
CA GLY A 1 -16.72 28.89 47.78
C GLY A 1 -15.92 27.85 47.03
N LEU A 2 -16.47 27.36 45.91
CA LEU A 2 -15.80 26.46 44.97
C LEU A 2 -15.29 27.29 43.79
N ALA A 3 -14.05 27.07 43.36
CA ALA A 3 -13.47 27.43 42.05
C ALA A 3 -11.96 27.09 42.12
N SER A 4 -11.28 26.45 41.15
CA SER A 4 -11.60 26.05 39.79
C SER A 4 -10.61 24.95 39.37
N ALA A 5 -11.05 23.97 38.58
CA ALA A 5 -10.17 23.08 37.83
C ALA A 5 -9.92 23.67 36.42
N PRO A 6 -8.71 23.54 35.83
CA PRO A 6 -8.47 23.99 34.48
C PRO A 6 -9.02 22.99 33.45
N GLY A 7 -9.47 23.57 32.33
CA GLY A 7 -10.38 22.97 31.37
C GLY A 7 -9.81 21.80 30.58
N SER A 8 -10.68 20.82 30.36
CA SER A 8 -10.58 19.84 29.30
C SER A 8 -10.69 20.58 27.95
N ALA A 9 -9.57 20.66 27.24
CA ALA A 9 -9.56 21.07 25.84
C ALA A 9 -10.16 19.93 25.02
N GLY A 10 -11.47 20.04 24.75
CA GLY A 10 -12.11 19.27 23.71
C GLY A 10 -11.67 19.82 22.35
N ASP A 11 -11.08 18.97 21.52
CA ASP A 11 -11.16 19.12 20.06
C ASP A 11 -10.81 17.79 19.36
N THR A 12 -11.75 16.84 19.28
CA THR A 12 -11.64 15.67 18.38
C THR A 12 -13.00 15.12 17.92
N SER A 13 -14.10 15.88 17.97
CA SER A 13 -15.43 15.33 17.60
C SER A 13 -15.64 15.14 16.10
N LEU A 14 -14.74 15.63 15.23
CA LEU A 14 -14.80 15.40 13.77
C LEU A 14 -14.07 14.13 13.31
N LEU A 15 -13.24 13.51 14.17
CA LEU A 15 -12.56 12.24 13.89
C LEU A 15 -13.33 11.01 14.39
N GLY A 16 -14.49 11.20 15.03
CA GLY A 16 -15.25 10.12 15.67
C GLY A 16 -15.65 8.96 14.75
N SER A 17 -15.52 9.13 13.44
CA SER A 17 -15.76 8.08 12.46
C SER A 17 -14.64 7.83 11.44
N ALA A 18 -13.45 8.37 11.68
CA ALA A 18 -12.28 8.08 10.86
C ALA A 18 -11.55 6.83 11.37
N THR A 19 -11.04 6.01 10.45
CA THR A 19 -10.08 4.95 10.79
C THR A 19 -8.69 5.43 10.43
N THR A 20 -7.75 5.28 11.37
CA THR A 20 -6.37 5.75 11.22
C THR A 20 -5.37 4.63 11.46
N TRP A 21 -4.28 4.64 10.71
CA TRP A 21 -3.17 3.71 10.90
C TRP A 21 -1.84 4.46 10.98
N PRO A 22 -0.98 4.14 11.97
CA PRO A 22 0.35 4.72 12.04
C PRO A 22 1.20 4.19 10.88
N LEU A 23 2.02 5.07 10.31
CA LEU A 23 2.99 4.69 9.28
C LEU A 23 4.41 4.84 9.82
N LYS A 24 5.29 3.92 9.43
CA LYS A 24 6.74 4.05 9.65
C LYS A 24 7.37 4.94 8.59
N ARG A 25 6.98 4.73 7.34
CA ARG A 25 7.53 5.43 6.17
C ARG A 25 6.46 5.71 5.13
N TYR A 26 6.63 6.83 4.44
CA TYR A 26 5.92 7.18 3.22
C TYR A 26 6.95 7.56 2.15
N GLY A 27 6.81 7.04 0.94
CA GLY A 27 7.71 7.32 -0.17
C GLY A 27 6.94 7.80 -1.39
N ARG A 28 7.32 8.95 -1.96
CA ARG A 28 6.79 9.45 -3.24
C ARG A 28 7.78 9.18 -4.36
N PHE A 29 7.31 8.56 -5.43
CA PHE A 29 8.12 8.34 -6.62
C PHE A 29 8.42 9.67 -7.31
N LEU A 30 9.67 9.89 -7.68
CA LEU A 30 10.09 11.02 -8.49
C LEU A 30 10.39 10.50 -9.91
N PRO A 31 9.71 11.01 -10.95
CA PRO A 31 10.05 10.64 -12.32
C PRO A 31 11.48 11.09 -12.64
N PRO A 32 12.20 10.36 -13.53
CA PRO A 32 13.51 10.78 -14.03
C PRO A 32 13.43 12.20 -14.61
N LYS A 33 14.49 12.99 -14.43
CA LYS A 33 14.61 14.28 -15.10
C LYS A 33 15.27 14.08 -16.45
N ASP A 34 14.87 14.88 -17.45
CA ASP A 34 15.35 14.75 -18.83
C ASP A 34 16.88 14.99 -18.99
N ASP A 35 17.54 15.55 -17.96
CA ASP A 35 18.99 15.80 -17.93
C ASP A 35 19.82 14.68 -17.28
N ASP A 36 19.20 13.59 -16.80
CA ASP A 36 19.92 12.43 -16.25
C ASP A 36 20.43 11.55 -17.41
N ASP A 37 21.68 11.82 -17.80
CA ASP A 37 22.47 11.04 -18.76
C ASP A 37 22.45 9.54 -18.43
N GLU A 38 22.53 8.71 -19.47
CA GLU A 38 22.29 7.26 -19.49
C GLU A 38 22.53 6.50 -18.16
N GLY A 39 21.47 6.26 -17.39
CA GLY A 39 21.50 5.22 -16.34
C GLY A 39 20.67 5.51 -15.10
N GLN A 40 19.38 5.15 -15.16
CA GLN A 40 18.65 4.57 -14.02
C GLN A 40 18.81 5.28 -12.67
N ASN A 41 18.05 6.35 -12.43
CA ASN A 41 17.77 6.71 -11.03
C ASN A 41 16.27 6.94 -10.80
N THR A 42 15.53 5.84 -10.70
CA THR A 42 14.20 5.86 -10.07
C THR A 42 14.38 6.28 -8.61
N SER A 43 14.19 7.57 -8.33
CA SER A 43 14.40 8.13 -7.01
C SER A 43 13.09 8.24 -6.24
N TRP A 44 13.15 7.93 -4.94
CA TRP A 44 12.02 8.06 -4.02
C TRP A 44 12.30 9.21 -3.05
N LYS A 45 11.37 10.15 -2.92
CA LYS A 45 11.37 11.08 -1.79
C LYS A 45 10.72 10.37 -0.60
N VAL A 46 11.53 10.01 0.39
CA VAL A 46 11.10 9.26 1.57
C VAL A 46 10.90 10.20 2.75
N PHE A 47 9.81 9.97 3.48
CA PHE A 47 9.44 10.59 4.74
C PHE A 47 9.36 9.47 5.78
N GLU A 48 9.86 9.73 6.99
CA GLU A 48 9.84 8.77 8.09
C GLU A 48 9.17 9.40 9.31
N SER A 49 8.47 8.57 10.08
CA SER A 49 7.97 8.97 11.40
C SER A 49 9.13 9.00 12.39
N ASN A 50 9.38 10.15 12.99
CA ASN A 50 10.40 10.34 14.02
C ASN A 50 10.06 11.56 14.89
N GLU A 51 10.83 11.78 15.95
CA GLU A 51 10.58 12.87 16.92
C GLU A 51 10.78 14.28 16.32
N GLU A 52 11.62 14.41 15.29
CA GLU A 52 11.94 15.71 14.67
C GLU A 52 10.89 16.14 13.64
N SER A 53 10.50 15.22 12.75
CA SER A 53 9.58 15.45 11.64
C SER A 53 8.12 15.15 12.01
N GLY A 54 7.92 14.42 13.10
CA GLY A 54 6.62 14.01 13.60
C GLY A 54 6.05 12.77 12.93
N SER A 55 4.84 12.40 13.37
CA SER A 55 4.21 11.11 13.05
C SER A 55 3.49 11.13 11.71
N LEU A 56 3.74 10.12 10.88
CA LEU A 56 2.98 9.83 9.68
C LEU A 56 1.74 9.01 10.02
N VAL A 57 0.59 9.45 9.50
CA VAL A 57 -0.70 8.80 9.72
C VAL A 57 -1.43 8.65 8.39
N LEU A 58 -1.93 7.45 8.13
CA LEU A 58 -2.91 7.18 7.07
C LEU A 58 -4.30 7.28 7.68
N THR A 59 -5.18 8.05 7.06
CA THR A 59 -6.56 8.23 7.53
C THR A 59 -7.54 7.93 6.41
N ILE A 60 -8.58 7.14 6.71
CA ILE A 60 -9.77 6.98 5.86
C ILE A 60 -10.99 7.39 6.68
N VAL A 61 -11.67 8.44 6.24
CA VAL A 61 -12.93 8.90 6.85
C VAL A 61 -14.13 8.15 6.25
N GLU A 62 -15.26 8.10 6.97
CA GLU A 62 -16.48 7.43 6.51
C GLU A 62 -16.95 7.83 5.11
N SER A 63 -16.78 9.10 4.74
CA SER A 63 -17.13 9.61 3.41
C SER A 63 -16.24 9.05 2.28
N GLY A 64 -15.28 8.18 2.60
CA GLY A 64 -14.38 7.55 1.63
C GLY A 64 -13.21 8.43 1.21
N HIS A 65 -12.90 9.51 1.94
CA HIS A 65 -11.69 10.29 1.67
C HIS A 65 -10.48 9.64 2.33
N PHE A 66 -9.42 9.53 1.56
CA PHE A 66 -8.13 8.99 1.94
C PHE A 66 -7.13 10.13 2.13
N PHE A 67 -6.37 10.08 3.21
CA PHE A 67 -5.30 11.03 3.50
C PHE A 67 -4.05 10.33 4.00
N ILE A 68 -2.90 10.88 3.64
CA ILE A 68 -1.65 10.66 4.35
C ILE A 68 -1.20 12.02 4.86
N SER A 69 -0.94 12.13 6.15
CA SER A 69 -0.46 13.36 6.77
C SER A 69 0.79 13.09 7.62
N GLN A 70 1.63 14.10 7.72
CA GLN A 70 2.69 14.19 8.72
C GLN A 70 2.41 15.40 9.59
N GLU A 71 2.14 15.17 10.88
CA GLU A 71 1.68 16.22 11.79
C GLU A 71 0.47 16.97 11.22
N ARG A 72 0.63 18.28 10.94
CA ARG A 72 -0.41 19.16 10.38
C ARG A 72 -0.35 19.26 8.85
N THR A 73 0.60 18.59 8.21
CA THR A 73 0.82 18.67 6.75
C THR A 73 0.18 17.48 6.06
N VAL A 74 -0.74 17.75 5.14
CA VAL A 74 -1.31 16.71 4.26
C VAL A 74 -0.34 16.44 3.12
N LEU A 75 0.13 15.19 3.01
CA LEU A 75 1.04 14.73 1.97
C LEU A 75 0.27 14.19 0.77
N GLU A 76 -0.78 13.40 1.01
CA GLU A 76 -1.69 12.89 -0.02
C GLU A 76 -3.13 13.08 0.44
N GLY A 77 -4.03 13.36 -0.52
CA GLY A 77 -5.45 13.53 -0.24
C GLY A 77 -6.29 13.32 -1.49
N PHE A 78 -7.21 12.35 -1.46
CA PHE A 78 -8.13 12.07 -2.57
C PHE A 78 -9.35 11.27 -2.11
N SER A 79 -10.38 11.23 -2.96
CA SER A 79 -11.56 10.39 -2.75
C SER A 79 -11.33 8.97 -3.26
N LEU A 80 -11.71 7.96 -2.48
CA LEU A 80 -11.73 6.56 -2.89
C LEU A 80 -12.97 6.22 -3.73
N ILE A 81 -14.01 7.07 -3.71
CA ILE A 81 -15.24 6.86 -4.46
C ILE A 81 -14.95 6.84 -5.96
N ASP A 82 -15.39 5.78 -6.64
CA ASP A 82 -15.13 5.53 -8.06
C ASP A 82 -13.65 5.56 -8.48
N SER A 83 -12.75 5.34 -7.53
CA SER A 83 -11.30 5.45 -7.77
C SER A 83 -10.72 4.30 -8.60
N HIS A 84 -11.43 3.18 -8.72
CA HIS A 84 -11.00 1.97 -9.46
C HIS A 84 -10.61 2.21 -10.93
N LYS A 85 -11.03 3.34 -11.54
CA LYS A 85 -10.70 3.71 -12.93
C LYS A 85 -9.31 4.33 -13.07
N TRP A 86 -8.77 4.90 -12.00
CA TRP A 86 -7.54 5.70 -12.05
C TRP A 86 -6.54 5.34 -10.95
N LEU A 87 -6.97 4.69 -9.88
CA LEU A 87 -6.13 4.22 -8.79
C LEU A 87 -5.93 2.71 -8.89
N LYS A 88 -4.72 2.24 -8.61
CA LYS A 88 -4.41 0.83 -8.37
C LYS A 88 -3.65 0.71 -7.06
N ILE A 89 -3.99 -0.30 -6.28
CA ILE A 89 -3.36 -0.57 -4.98
C ILE A 89 -2.83 -2.00 -5.00
N VAL A 90 -1.56 -2.15 -4.64
CA VAL A 90 -0.88 -3.45 -4.50
C VAL A 90 -0.34 -3.56 -3.09
N ARG A 91 -0.64 -4.67 -2.43
CA ARG A 91 -0.06 -5.03 -1.14
C ARG A 91 1.16 -5.92 -1.33
N ARG A 92 2.24 -5.64 -0.59
CA ARG A 92 3.32 -6.59 -0.34
C ARG A 92 3.71 -6.51 1.13
N ALA A 93 3.58 -7.64 1.83
CA ALA A 93 3.86 -7.73 3.27
C ALA A 93 3.15 -6.63 4.09
N GLU A 94 3.90 -5.81 4.84
CA GLU A 94 3.45 -4.66 5.62
C GLU A 94 3.43 -3.33 4.83
N CYS A 95 3.46 -3.38 3.50
CA CYS A 95 3.51 -2.21 2.64
C CYS A 95 2.33 -2.17 1.65
N LEU A 96 1.94 -0.95 1.29
CA LEU A 96 1.05 -0.69 0.14
C LEU A 96 1.77 0.19 -0.87
N LEU A 97 1.64 -0.17 -2.14
CA LEU A 97 2.02 0.65 -3.29
C LEU A 97 0.74 1.14 -3.97
N LEU A 98 0.63 2.46 -4.11
CA LEU A 98 -0.49 3.13 -4.74
C LEU A 98 -0.02 3.81 -6.02
N GLN A 99 -0.72 3.52 -7.11
CA GLN A 99 -0.47 4.08 -8.42
C GLN A 99 -1.71 4.82 -8.90
N ALA A 100 -1.64 6.13 -8.94
CA ALA A 100 -2.68 7.00 -9.48
C ALA A 100 -2.30 7.44 -10.91
N GLN A 101 -3.18 7.14 -11.86
CA GLN A 101 -3.09 7.56 -13.25
C GLN A 101 -3.75 8.93 -13.41
N ALA A 102 -2.95 9.94 -13.74
CA ALA A 102 -3.46 11.28 -14.06
C ALA A 102 -3.75 11.41 -15.56
N LYS A 103 -4.61 12.36 -15.93
CA LYS A 103 -5.05 12.61 -17.31
C LYS A 103 -3.98 13.32 -18.15
N GLN A 104 -2.74 12.85 -18.23
CA GLN A 104 -1.73 13.38 -19.16
C GLN A 104 -0.48 12.47 -19.26
N ASN A 105 -0.65 11.14 -19.18
CA ASN A 105 0.46 10.17 -19.12
C ASN A 105 1.38 10.34 -17.88
N GLU A 106 0.98 11.21 -16.95
CA GLU A 106 1.61 11.36 -15.65
C GLU A 106 1.09 10.28 -14.70
N CYS A 107 2.02 9.50 -14.15
CA CYS A 107 1.73 8.46 -13.19
C CYS A 107 2.26 8.90 -11.82
N ARG A 108 1.37 9.18 -10.88
CA ARG A 108 1.73 9.47 -9.49
C ARG A 108 1.82 8.15 -8.74
N MET A 109 3.01 7.80 -8.29
CA MET A 109 3.25 6.61 -7.48
C MET A 109 3.71 7.00 -6.09
N PHE A 110 3.16 6.32 -5.08
CA PHE A 110 3.64 6.44 -3.72
C PHE A 110 3.47 5.12 -2.98
N ARG A 111 4.29 4.91 -1.96
CA ARG A 111 4.26 3.71 -1.12
C ARG A 111 4.22 4.08 0.35
N VAL A 112 3.65 3.20 1.15
CA VAL A 112 3.62 3.32 2.61
C VAL A 112 4.06 2.03 3.25
N GLN A 113 4.72 2.14 4.39
CA GLN A 113 5.02 1.04 5.31
C GLN A 113 4.32 1.33 6.63
N PHE A 114 3.52 0.38 7.13
CA PHE A 114 2.82 0.53 8.40
C PHE A 114 3.79 0.57 9.57
N GLY A 115 3.47 1.37 10.59
CA GLY A 115 4.22 1.43 11.85
C GLY A 115 3.69 0.40 12.84
N GLY A 116 4.51 0.02 13.81
CA GLY A 116 4.19 -0.94 14.87
C GLY A 116 5.43 -1.26 15.69
N SER A 117 5.24 -1.75 16.91
CA SER A 117 6.30 -2.18 17.82
C SER A 117 6.95 -3.50 17.40
N CYS A 118 6.20 -4.35 16.70
CA CYS A 118 6.66 -5.60 16.12
C CYS A 118 6.09 -5.84 14.72
N LYS A 119 6.60 -6.86 14.02
CA LYS A 119 6.18 -7.21 12.67
C LYS A 119 4.70 -7.61 12.61
N GLU A 120 4.22 -8.30 13.63
CA GLU A 120 2.84 -8.78 13.74
C GLU A 120 1.86 -7.61 13.82
N GLU A 121 2.18 -6.58 14.62
CA GLU A 121 1.38 -5.36 14.74
C GLU A 121 1.38 -4.56 13.42
N MET A 122 2.54 -4.41 12.78
CA MET A 122 2.64 -3.78 11.46
C MET A 122 1.79 -4.50 10.41
N GLN A 123 1.77 -5.84 10.46
CA GLN A 123 0.96 -6.66 9.57
C GLN A 123 -0.53 -6.53 9.88
N GLU A 124 -0.94 -6.49 11.15
CA GLU A 124 -2.32 -6.26 11.56
C GLU A 124 -2.84 -4.91 11.05
N HIS A 125 -2.07 -3.85 11.23
CA HIS A 125 -2.41 -2.53 10.70
C HIS A 125 -2.54 -2.55 9.17
N CYS A 126 -1.62 -3.23 8.47
CA CYS A 126 -1.71 -3.41 7.03
C CYS A 126 -2.99 -4.15 6.62
N CYS A 127 -3.28 -5.30 7.24
CA CYS A 127 -4.49 -6.09 6.97
C CYS A 127 -5.78 -5.29 7.22
N SER A 128 -5.84 -4.58 8.35
CA SER A 128 -6.97 -3.73 8.72
C SER A 128 -7.19 -2.60 7.70
N CYS A 129 -6.12 -1.93 7.28
CA CYS A 129 -6.19 -0.90 6.25
C CYS A 129 -6.64 -1.47 4.89
N VAL A 130 -6.13 -2.63 4.49
CA VAL A 130 -6.53 -3.32 3.26
C VAL A 130 -8.00 -3.70 3.31
N HIS A 131 -8.49 -4.22 4.44
CA HIS A 131 -9.90 -4.51 4.63
C HIS A 131 -10.77 -3.25 4.44
N LYS A 132 -10.35 -2.11 5.01
CA LYS A 132 -11.07 -0.84 4.81
C LYS A 132 -11.04 -0.36 3.37
N LEU A 133 -9.87 -0.39 2.71
CA LEU A 133 -9.71 0.00 1.31
C LEU A 133 -10.55 -0.86 0.37
N SER A 134 -10.68 -2.15 0.67
CA SER A 134 -11.44 -3.12 -0.14
C SER A 134 -12.93 -2.84 -0.18
N GLN A 135 -13.46 -1.97 0.70
CA GLN A 135 -14.83 -1.46 0.65
C GLN A 135 -15.05 -0.49 -0.53
N TYR A 136 -13.97 0.06 -1.11
CA TYR A 136 -14.04 1.09 -2.16
C TYR A 136 -13.34 0.67 -3.46
N ILE A 137 -12.21 -0.04 -3.36
CA ILE A 137 -11.37 -0.42 -4.50
C ILE A 137 -10.68 -1.77 -4.25
N PRO A 138 -10.55 -2.66 -5.26
CA PRO A 138 -9.80 -3.90 -5.10
C PRO A 138 -8.33 -3.67 -4.78
N VAL A 139 -7.79 -4.40 -3.80
CA VAL A 139 -6.37 -4.39 -3.44
C VAL A 139 -5.71 -5.68 -3.92
N GLN A 140 -4.73 -5.56 -4.82
CA GLN A 140 -4.02 -6.71 -5.38
C GLN A 140 -3.00 -7.28 -4.37
N GLY A 141 -2.78 -8.59 -4.39
CA GLY A 141 -1.85 -9.27 -3.46
C GLY A 141 -2.39 -9.48 -2.05
N ALA A 142 -3.69 -9.24 -1.81
CA ALA A 142 -4.33 -9.50 -0.53
C ALA A 142 -4.68 -10.99 -0.31
N GLU A 143 -4.72 -11.81 -1.37
CA GLU A 143 -5.25 -13.18 -1.36
C GLU A 143 -4.28 -14.24 -0.78
N GLU A 144 -2.98 -13.96 -0.72
CA GLU A 144 -1.97 -14.92 -0.24
C GLU A 144 -2.13 -15.26 1.26
N GLN A 145 -2.82 -14.43 2.05
CA GLN A 145 -3.06 -14.72 3.49
C GLN A 145 -4.39 -15.43 3.77
N SER A 146 -5.41 -15.27 2.91
CA SER A 146 -6.71 -15.93 3.12
C SER A 146 -6.66 -17.43 2.84
N GLN A 147 -5.71 -17.90 2.02
CA GLN A 147 -5.55 -19.32 1.71
C GLN A 147 -4.76 -20.07 2.81
N GLN A 148 -3.86 -19.39 3.52
CA GLN A 148 -3.04 -20.03 4.56
C GLN A 148 -3.80 -20.39 5.84
N LEU A 149 -4.93 -19.73 6.14
CA LEU A 149 -5.79 -20.06 7.29
C LEU A 149 -6.79 -21.19 7.00
N CYS A 150 -6.98 -21.58 5.74
CA CYS A 150 -8.02 -22.54 5.33
C CYS A 150 -7.49 -23.97 5.11
N HIS A 151 -6.16 -24.18 5.11
CA HIS A 151 -5.57 -25.51 5.00
C HIS A 151 -5.32 -26.11 6.39
N GLY A 152 -6.40 -26.59 7.01
CA GLY A 152 -6.27 -27.53 8.13
C GLY A 152 -5.59 -28.82 7.66
N PRO A 153 -4.74 -29.47 8.48
CA PRO A 153 -4.07 -30.71 8.09
C PRO A 153 -5.07 -31.87 8.13
N GLY A 154 -5.76 -32.09 7.02
CA GLY A 154 -6.51 -33.32 6.75
C GLY A 154 -5.60 -34.36 6.12
N GLN A 155 -5.39 -35.46 6.82
CA GLN A 155 -4.73 -36.68 6.34
C GLN A 155 -5.51 -37.26 5.14
N ASP A 156 -4.82 -37.84 4.15
CA ASP A 156 -4.89 -39.29 3.85
C ASP A 156 -4.26 -39.71 2.50
N THR A 157 -3.39 -40.73 2.61
CA THR A 157 -3.11 -41.88 1.73
C THR A 157 -2.71 -41.73 0.24
N GLN A 158 -1.41 -41.95 -0.02
CA GLN A 158 -0.81 -43.10 -0.74
C GLN A 158 -1.36 -43.53 -2.13
N GLY A 159 -0.49 -43.54 -3.16
CA GLY A 159 -0.63 -44.46 -4.31
C GLY A 159 -0.02 -44.03 -5.66
N MET A 160 1.19 -44.53 -5.94
CA MET A 160 1.76 -45.01 -7.23
C MET A 160 1.64 -44.20 -8.54
N ASP A 161 2.82 -43.73 -9.00
CA ASP A 161 3.51 -44.07 -10.27
C ASP A 161 2.74 -44.06 -11.62
N THR A 162 3.20 -43.26 -12.58
CA THR A 162 3.47 -43.64 -13.99
C THR A 162 4.10 -42.46 -14.76
N GLU A 163 5.25 -42.75 -15.37
CA GLU A 163 6.03 -41.96 -16.34
C GLU A 163 5.27 -41.59 -17.64
N HIS A 164 5.52 -40.41 -18.21
CA HIS A 164 6.00 -40.21 -19.61
C HIS A 164 5.89 -38.73 -20.05
N ALA A 165 7.03 -38.13 -20.39
CA ALA A 165 7.14 -37.02 -21.33
C ALA A 165 7.17 -37.56 -22.77
N PRO A 166 6.86 -36.74 -23.79
CA PRO A 166 7.97 -36.07 -24.49
C PRO A 166 7.72 -34.59 -24.89
N GLU A 167 8.83 -33.89 -25.08
CA GLU A 167 9.00 -32.53 -25.63
C GLU A 167 8.50 -32.36 -27.08
N GLU A 168 8.06 -31.13 -27.42
CA GLU A 168 8.42 -30.31 -28.61
C GLU A 168 7.33 -29.25 -28.93
N PRO A 169 7.61 -28.14 -29.67
CA PRO A 169 8.53 -27.05 -29.38
C PRO A 169 7.81 -25.66 -29.37
N LEU A 170 8.54 -24.63 -28.94
CA LEU A 170 8.12 -23.22 -28.86
C LEU A 170 7.78 -22.61 -30.24
N PRO A 171 6.85 -21.65 -30.32
CA PRO A 171 6.88 -20.64 -31.36
C PRO A 171 7.55 -19.35 -30.85
N ASP A 172 8.61 -18.96 -31.56
CA ASP A 172 9.24 -17.66 -31.51
C ASP A 172 8.20 -16.53 -31.72
N SER A 173 8.22 -15.54 -30.84
CA SER A 173 7.70 -14.21 -31.14
C SER A 173 8.58 -13.17 -30.49
N CYS A 174 9.61 -12.79 -31.25
CA CYS A 174 10.34 -11.56 -31.07
C CYS A 174 9.35 -10.38 -31.17
N THR A 175 9.08 -9.73 -30.03
CA THR A 175 8.81 -8.29 -30.02
C THR A 175 9.65 -7.65 -28.93
N SER A 176 10.80 -7.15 -29.35
CA SER A 176 11.51 -6.07 -28.69
C SER A 176 10.54 -4.92 -28.44
N PHE A 177 10.14 -4.72 -27.18
CA PHE A 177 9.66 -3.43 -26.67
C PHE A 177 9.93 -3.36 -25.16
N GLY A 178 10.97 -2.59 -24.82
CA GLY A 178 11.27 -1.96 -23.55
C GLY A 178 10.76 -2.65 -22.28
N GLU A 179 11.68 -3.30 -21.57
CA GLU A 179 11.49 -3.90 -20.25
C GLU A 179 11.00 -2.86 -19.22
N ARG A 180 9.68 -2.62 -19.20
CA ARG A 180 9.02 -1.88 -18.13
C ARG A 180 8.98 -2.82 -16.94
N ARG A 181 9.78 -2.49 -15.92
CA ARG A 181 9.73 -3.15 -14.60
C ARG A 181 8.27 -3.30 -14.17
N SER A 182 7.88 -4.51 -13.83
CA SER A 182 6.54 -4.80 -13.32
C SER A 182 6.31 -4.00 -12.04
N VAL A 183 5.06 -3.56 -11.82
CA VAL A 183 4.64 -2.86 -10.59
C VAL A 183 5.06 -3.64 -9.33
N ALA A 184 5.11 -4.98 -9.43
CA ALA A 184 5.57 -5.88 -8.38
C ALA A 184 7.04 -5.70 -7.98
N GLN A 185 7.91 -5.24 -8.88
CA GLN A 185 9.35 -5.04 -8.66
C GLN A 185 9.66 -3.70 -7.98
N LEU A 186 8.74 -2.73 -8.02
CA LEU A 186 8.91 -1.41 -7.40
C LEU A 186 8.44 -1.37 -5.92
N ALA A 187 7.92 -2.50 -5.42
CA ALA A 187 7.37 -2.64 -4.08
C ALA A 187 8.41 -3.05 -3.00
N GLN A 188 9.71 -3.05 -3.31
CA GLN A 188 10.80 -3.40 -2.37
C GLN A 188 11.16 -2.26 -1.43
#